data_AF-A0A7S2QU46-F1
#
_entry.id   AF-A0A7S2QU46-F1
#
_cell.length_a   1.000
_cell.length_b   1.000
_cell.length_c   1.000
_cell.angle_alpha   90.00
_cell.angle_beta   90.00
_cell.angle_gamma   90.00
#
_symmetry.space_group_name_H-M   'P 1'
#
loop_
_entity.id
_entity.type
_entity.pdbx_description
1 polymer ?
#
loop_
_entity_poly.entity_id
_entity_poly.type
_entity_poly.pdbx_seq_one_letter_code
_entity_poly.pdbx_strand_id
1 'polypeptide(L)'
;MEPMIGTNARHSTGACEDKLPMKEEKIERGDTSRSWDKSGGMGSRSNAAARSSSRNNDDIMAVRAVLKGHDDRVWCAAWDPDGRRLATCGGDRSIRIWAKDHAEDWKCLHVLEGLHMRTVRYVSWDPTGSYLASASFDGVSAIWEQTKEGGWEVLATLEGHENEVKCIAWSPHGNLIATCSRDKSIWLWEAEADGEYACVSVLHGHSQDVKFLKWHPSGKYLFSCSYDNTIRIWTEDPSDDDWICLQVLSAHNSTVWQMAFHPKSKGNKFVSC
;
A
#
# COMPACT_ATOMS: atom_id res chain seq x y z
N MET A 1 5.90 66.85 9.24
CA MET A 1 6.70 66.56 10.46
C MET A 1 5.81 65.71 11.36
N GLU A 2 6.12 64.41 11.47
CA GLU A 2 5.72 63.36 12.47
C GLU A 2 4.29 63.29 13.08
N PRO A 3 3.85 62.18 13.73
CA PRO A 3 4.22 60.74 13.67
C PRO A 3 3.00 59.75 13.67
N MET A 4 3.32 58.46 13.86
CA MET A 4 2.46 57.26 14.03
C MET A 4 1.35 57.31 15.11
N ILE A 5 0.34 56.42 15.02
CA ILE A 5 0.00 55.32 15.99
C ILE A 5 -1.40 54.69 15.72
N GLY A 6 -1.45 53.34 15.76
CA GLY A 6 -2.58 52.51 16.26
C GLY A 6 -3.65 52.13 15.23
N THR A 7 -4.02 50.86 15.04
CA THR A 7 -4.66 50.02 16.06
C THR A 7 -4.44 48.51 15.88
N ASN A 8 -4.34 47.82 17.02
CA ASN A 8 -4.42 46.37 17.21
C ASN A 8 -5.86 45.86 17.04
N ALA A 9 -6.02 44.66 16.47
CA ALA A 9 -7.13 43.76 16.82
C ALA A 9 -6.64 42.31 16.79
N ARG A 10 -6.45 41.74 17.98
CA ARG A 10 -6.35 40.29 18.23
C ARG A 10 -7.73 39.68 18.00
N HIS A 11 -7.85 38.61 17.22
CA HIS A 11 -8.88 37.60 17.44
C HIS A 11 -8.27 36.20 17.34
N SER A 12 -8.45 35.48 18.45
CA SER A 12 -8.15 34.09 18.69
C SER A 12 -9.21 33.19 18.04
N THR A 13 -8.78 32.12 17.37
CA THR A 13 -9.61 30.92 17.21
C THR A 13 -8.74 29.70 17.48
N GLY A 14 -9.04 29.03 18.60
CA GLY A 14 -8.38 27.82 19.05
C GLY A 14 -8.62 26.65 18.10
N ALA A 15 -7.57 25.88 17.87
CA ALA A 15 -7.67 24.58 17.24
C ALA A 15 -8.31 23.60 18.24
N CYS A 16 -9.44 23.01 17.84
CA CYS A 16 -10.08 21.92 18.56
C CYS A 16 -9.32 20.63 18.22
N GLU A 17 -8.44 20.19 19.12
CA GLU A 17 -7.84 18.86 19.07
C GLU A 17 -8.85 17.84 19.62
N ASP A 18 -9.71 17.29 18.76
CA ASP A 18 -10.52 16.12 19.13
C ASP A 18 -9.71 14.83 18.91
N LYS A 19 -8.93 14.47 19.94
CA LYS A 19 -8.45 13.10 20.14
C LYS A 19 -9.63 12.22 20.55
N LEU A 20 -10.20 11.47 19.61
CA LEU A 20 -11.11 10.38 19.94
C LEU A 20 -10.30 9.12 20.33
N PRO A 21 -10.55 8.50 21.49
CA PRO A 21 -9.85 7.29 21.91
C PRO A 21 -10.40 6.06 21.18
N MET A 22 -9.51 5.24 20.61
CA MET A 22 -9.85 3.89 20.16
C MET A 22 -10.15 3.02 21.38
N LYS A 23 -11.36 2.46 21.43
CA LYS A 23 -11.72 1.39 22.38
C LYS A 23 -11.10 0.08 21.90
N GLU A 24 -10.22 -0.50 22.70
CA GLU A 24 -9.80 -1.90 22.58
C GLU A 24 -10.92 -2.80 23.10
N GLU A 25 -11.56 -3.57 22.21
CA GLU A 25 -12.40 -4.70 22.63
C GLU A 25 -11.52 -5.93 22.83
N LYS A 26 -11.42 -6.37 24.10
CA LYS A 26 -10.85 -7.67 24.48
C LYS A 26 -11.75 -8.79 23.95
N ILE A 27 -11.22 -9.61 23.04
CA ILE A 27 -11.84 -10.88 22.67
C ILE A 27 -11.36 -11.93 23.69
N GLU A 28 -12.25 -12.33 24.60
CA GLU A 28 -12.05 -13.49 25.48
C GLU A 28 -12.09 -14.78 24.63
N ARG A 29 -11.04 -15.59 24.74
CA ARG A 29 -11.00 -16.94 24.16
C ARG A 29 -11.81 -17.88 25.04
N GLY A 30 -13.00 -18.26 24.59
CA GLY A 30 -13.77 -19.35 25.18
C GLY A 30 -13.14 -20.70 24.84
N ASP A 31 -12.47 -21.29 25.82
CA ASP A 31 -11.95 -22.66 25.78
C ASP A 31 -13.09 -23.65 26.00
N THR A 32 -13.35 -24.53 25.03
CA THR A 32 -14.28 -25.66 25.21
C THR A 32 -13.64 -26.95 24.72
N SER A 33 -12.72 -27.47 25.53
CA SER A 33 -12.29 -28.86 25.44
C SER A 33 -13.48 -29.78 25.73
N ARG A 34 -13.96 -30.52 24.71
CA ARG A 34 -14.82 -31.70 24.92
C ARG A 34 -14.04 -32.95 24.55
N SER A 35 -13.71 -33.71 25.59
CA SER A 35 -13.21 -35.09 25.54
C SER A 35 -14.26 -36.01 24.91
N TRP A 36 -13.83 -36.88 23.99
CA TRP A 36 -14.59 -38.05 23.58
C TRP A 36 -13.76 -39.32 23.80
N ASP A 37 -14.37 -40.24 24.53
CA ASP A 37 -13.80 -41.50 25.00
C ASP A 37 -13.68 -42.57 23.91
N LYS A 38 -12.81 -43.53 24.21
CA LYS A 38 -12.39 -44.67 23.39
C LYS A 38 -13.46 -45.76 23.25
N SER A 39 -13.57 -46.29 22.04
CA SER A 39 -13.79 -47.71 21.71
C SER A 39 -13.34 -47.86 20.25
N GLY A 40 -12.59 -48.84 19.76
CA GLY A 40 -12.36 -50.24 20.07
C GLY A 40 -12.29 -50.94 18.70
N GLY A 41 -11.30 -51.81 18.44
CA GLY A 41 -11.33 -52.69 17.25
C GLY A 41 -10.01 -52.81 16.48
N MET A 42 -9.35 -53.95 16.67
CA MET A 42 -8.23 -54.46 15.88
C MET A 42 -8.62 -54.75 14.43
N GLY A 43 -7.69 -54.52 13.50
CA GLY A 43 -7.79 -54.97 12.12
C GLY A 43 -6.45 -54.81 11.40
N SER A 44 -5.72 -55.92 11.27
CA SER A 44 -4.47 -56.04 10.53
C SER A 44 -4.69 -55.94 9.02
N ARG A 45 -3.80 -55.21 8.31
CA ARG A 45 -3.29 -55.58 6.98
C ARG A 45 -2.17 -54.64 6.52
N SER A 46 -1.32 -55.25 5.71
CA SER A 46 0.02 -54.90 5.26
C SER A 46 0.14 -53.79 4.21
N ASN A 47 1.38 -53.29 4.12
CA ASN A 47 2.14 -52.84 2.94
C ASN A 47 2.18 -51.35 2.55
N ALA A 48 3.42 -50.97 2.24
CA ALA A 48 3.91 -49.82 1.49
C ALA A 48 3.81 -48.45 2.18
N ALA A 49 4.90 -48.08 2.87
CA ALA A 49 5.19 -46.69 3.23
C ALA A 49 5.48 -45.87 1.96
N ALA A 50 4.42 -45.41 1.30
CA ALA A 50 4.50 -44.22 0.49
C ALA A 50 4.75 -43.05 1.45
N ARG A 51 5.92 -42.43 1.40
CA ARG A 51 6.17 -41.14 2.04
C ARG A 51 5.31 -40.09 1.33
N SER A 52 4.04 -39.99 1.68
CA SER A 52 3.28 -38.77 1.46
C SER A 52 3.89 -37.73 2.38
N SER A 53 4.61 -36.75 1.82
CA SER A 53 4.93 -35.54 2.56
C SER A 53 3.64 -34.74 2.70
N SER A 54 2.75 -35.18 3.59
CA SER A 54 1.71 -34.31 4.12
C SER A 54 2.45 -33.21 4.88
N ARG A 55 2.67 -32.07 4.23
CA ARG A 55 3.02 -30.84 4.95
C ARG A 55 1.88 -30.64 5.94
N ASN A 56 2.13 -30.87 7.22
CA ASN A 56 1.14 -30.62 8.26
C ASN A 56 0.73 -29.14 8.16
N ASN A 57 -0.55 -28.85 8.39
CA ASN A 57 -1.06 -27.47 8.37
C ASN A 57 -0.28 -26.53 9.31
N ASP A 58 0.38 -27.08 10.33
CA ASP A 58 1.21 -26.34 11.28
C ASP A 58 2.44 -25.68 10.61
N ASP A 59 2.99 -26.25 9.53
CA ASP A 59 4.12 -25.67 8.77
C ASP A 59 3.72 -24.41 7.98
N ILE A 60 2.43 -24.20 7.74
CA ILE A 60 1.91 -23.05 6.98
C ILE A 60 1.84 -21.80 7.86
N MET A 61 1.70 -21.96 9.17
CA MET A 61 1.52 -20.86 10.13
C MET A 61 2.77 -20.54 10.96
N ALA A 62 3.90 -21.21 10.70
CA ALA A 62 5.14 -20.95 11.42
C ALA A 62 5.75 -19.59 11.02
N VAL A 63 6.08 -18.77 12.01
CA VAL A 63 6.84 -17.53 11.81
C VAL A 63 8.24 -17.89 11.30
N ARG A 64 8.56 -17.48 10.08
CA ARG A 64 9.85 -17.80 9.43
C ARG A 64 10.94 -16.77 9.67
N ALA A 65 10.57 -15.52 9.91
CA ALA A 65 11.50 -14.42 10.14
C ALA A 65 10.82 -13.29 10.91
N VAL A 66 11.60 -12.54 11.68
CA VAL A 66 11.20 -11.28 12.32
C VAL A 66 12.20 -10.22 11.91
N LEU A 67 11.79 -9.27 11.08
CA LEU A 67 12.61 -8.16 10.62
C LEU A 67 12.47 -6.99 11.60
N LYS A 68 13.58 -6.58 12.20
CA LYS A 68 13.64 -5.41 13.10
C LYS A 68 14.53 -4.34 12.48
N GLY A 69 14.10 -3.09 12.54
CA GLY A 69 14.88 -1.96 12.05
C GLY A 69 14.10 -0.66 12.00
N HIS A 70 12.80 -0.69 11.70
CA HIS A 70 11.97 0.51 11.81
C HIS A 70 11.80 0.95 13.27
N ASP A 71 11.83 2.26 13.50
CA ASP A 71 11.73 2.89 14.83
C ASP A 71 10.30 3.33 15.20
N ASP A 72 9.34 3.10 14.29
CA ASP A 72 7.92 3.36 14.48
C ASP A 72 7.09 2.32 13.69
N ARG A 73 5.76 2.45 13.70
CA ARG A 73 4.82 1.59 12.99
C ARG A 73 5.20 1.44 11.51
N VAL A 74 5.30 0.19 11.07
CA VAL A 74 5.41 -0.18 9.65
C VAL A 74 4.01 -0.17 9.04
N TRP A 75 3.84 0.59 7.96
CA TRP A 75 2.55 0.83 7.32
C TRP A 75 2.33 0.02 6.04
N CYS A 76 3.40 -0.33 5.35
CA CYS A 76 3.35 -1.11 4.13
C CYS A 76 4.57 -2.03 4.01
N ALA A 77 4.35 -3.16 3.36
CA ALA A 77 5.38 -4.08 2.91
C ALA A 77 5.04 -4.53 1.48
N ALA A 78 5.99 -4.46 0.57
CA ALA A 78 5.81 -4.79 -0.84
C ALA A 78 6.99 -5.63 -1.34
N TRP A 79 6.67 -6.81 -1.86
CA TRP A 79 7.63 -7.64 -2.58
C TRP A 79 7.97 -7.02 -3.92
N ASP A 80 9.22 -7.12 -4.33
CA ASP A 80 9.61 -6.82 -5.69
C ASP A 80 9.12 -7.91 -6.66
N PRO A 81 9.13 -7.66 -7.99
CA PRO A 81 8.52 -8.55 -8.97
C PRO A 81 9.11 -9.96 -8.99
N ASP A 82 10.40 -10.13 -8.68
CA ASP A 82 11.05 -11.44 -8.64
C ASP A 82 10.93 -12.14 -7.26
N GLY A 83 10.41 -11.43 -6.26
CA GLY A 83 10.17 -11.94 -4.91
C GLY A 83 11.44 -12.13 -4.08
N ARG A 84 12.56 -11.54 -4.46
CA ARG A 84 13.84 -11.64 -3.73
C ARG A 84 14.06 -10.48 -2.78
N ARG A 85 13.42 -9.33 -3.02
CA ARG A 85 13.50 -8.16 -2.15
C ARG A 85 12.14 -7.81 -1.58
N LEU A 86 12.15 -7.34 -0.34
CA LEU A 86 10.99 -6.77 0.33
C LEU A 86 11.29 -5.30 0.61
N ALA A 87 10.41 -4.40 0.19
CA ALA A 87 10.42 -3.02 0.65
C ALA A 87 9.44 -2.88 1.82
N THR A 88 9.81 -2.15 2.87
CA THR A 88 8.92 -1.77 3.96
C THR A 88 9.00 -0.27 4.20
N CYS A 89 7.91 0.35 4.63
CA CYS A 89 7.92 1.78 4.95
C CYS A 89 7.10 2.08 6.21
N GLY A 90 7.42 3.18 6.90
CA GLY A 90 6.89 3.40 8.24
C GLY A 90 6.76 4.86 8.72
N GLY A 91 6.31 4.97 9.97
CA GLY A 91 6.16 6.23 10.70
C GLY A 91 7.48 6.94 10.99
N ASP A 92 8.59 6.19 10.99
CA ASP A 92 9.95 6.72 11.09
C ASP A 92 10.41 7.49 9.83
N ARG A 93 9.53 7.58 8.83
CA ARG A 93 9.71 8.33 7.58
C ARG A 93 10.75 7.70 6.65
N SER A 94 11.09 6.43 6.90
CA SER A 94 12.04 5.67 6.09
C SER A 94 11.35 4.61 5.24
N ILE A 95 12.06 4.21 4.20
CA ILE A 95 11.80 3.00 3.44
C ILE A 95 13.02 2.09 3.65
N ARG A 96 12.79 0.80 3.90
CA ARG A 96 13.86 -0.19 4.07
C ARG A 96 13.72 -1.28 3.03
N ILE A 97 14.82 -1.62 2.37
CA ILE A 97 14.88 -2.71 1.41
C ILE A 97 15.60 -3.88 2.06
N TRP A 98 14.95 -5.04 2.05
CA TRP A 98 15.41 -6.26 2.68
C TRP A 98 15.64 -7.32 1.63
N ALA A 99 16.69 -8.12 1.81
CA ALA A 99 16.88 -9.36 1.06
C ALA A 99 17.60 -10.38 1.93
N LYS A 100 17.64 -11.62 1.47
CA LYS A 100 18.45 -12.66 2.10
C LYS A 100 19.90 -12.56 1.65
N ASP A 101 20.82 -12.75 2.58
CA ASP A 101 22.23 -12.96 2.27
C ASP A 101 22.52 -14.41 1.84
N HIS A 102 23.79 -14.73 1.61
CA HIS A 102 24.22 -16.08 1.21
C HIS A 102 23.95 -17.16 2.26
N ALA A 103 23.69 -16.79 3.51
CA ALA A 103 23.33 -17.70 4.59
C ALA A 103 21.80 -17.86 4.73
N GLU A 104 21.02 -17.33 3.78
CA GLU A 104 19.55 -17.30 3.81
C GLU A 104 18.96 -16.44 4.94
N ASP A 105 19.79 -15.61 5.58
CA ASP A 105 19.37 -14.69 6.64
C ASP A 105 18.93 -13.35 6.06
N TRP A 106 17.82 -12.83 6.58
CA TRP A 106 17.33 -11.52 6.17
C TRP A 106 18.23 -10.38 6.67
N LYS A 107 18.59 -9.47 5.76
CA LYS A 107 19.35 -8.25 6.03
C LYS A 107 18.62 -7.04 5.47
N CYS A 108 18.74 -5.91 6.17
CA CYS A 108 18.39 -4.61 5.62
C CYS A 108 19.55 -4.16 4.74
N LEU A 109 19.34 -4.15 3.41
CA LEU A 109 20.35 -3.76 2.43
C LEU A 109 20.45 -2.24 2.30
N HIS A 110 19.30 -1.56 2.32
CA HIS A 110 19.22 -0.11 2.15
C HIS A 110 18.19 0.49 3.10
N VAL A 111 18.48 1.72 3.53
CA VAL A 111 17.56 2.61 4.23
C VAL A 111 17.46 3.88 3.39
N LEU A 112 16.27 4.17 2.86
CA LEU A 112 15.97 5.38 2.11
C LEU A 112 15.30 6.35 3.08
N GLU A 113 15.97 7.47 3.34
CA GLU A 113 15.55 8.47 4.32
C GLU A 113 15.98 9.88 3.87
N GLY A 114 15.57 10.90 4.62
CA GLY A 114 15.93 12.29 4.35
C GLY A 114 15.01 13.03 3.38
N LEU A 115 14.26 12.33 2.52
CA LEU A 115 13.28 12.94 1.61
C LEU A 115 11.94 13.24 2.30
N HIS A 116 11.26 12.22 2.80
CA HIS A 116 9.91 12.37 3.34
C HIS A 116 9.92 12.98 4.74
N MET A 117 9.09 14.00 4.94
CA MET A 117 9.04 14.76 6.19
C MET A 117 8.00 14.23 7.18
N ARG A 118 7.08 13.40 6.70
CA ARG A 118 6.06 12.68 7.49
C ARG A 118 6.09 11.19 7.14
N THR A 119 5.21 10.43 7.79
CA THR A 119 5.08 8.97 7.61
C THR A 119 5.01 8.58 6.14
N VAL A 120 5.85 7.62 5.74
CA VAL A 120 5.72 6.97 4.43
C VAL A 120 4.65 5.90 4.56
N ARG A 121 3.50 6.15 3.93
CA ARG A 121 2.30 5.33 4.09
C ARG A 121 2.34 4.09 3.22
N TYR A 122 2.83 4.19 2.00
CA TYR A 122 2.77 3.11 1.02
C TYR A 122 4.03 3.08 0.15
N VAL A 123 4.42 1.87 -0.27
CA VAL A 123 5.48 1.65 -1.26
C VAL A 123 5.01 0.68 -2.32
N SER A 124 5.46 0.88 -3.56
CA SER A 124 5.20 -0.01 -4.68
C SER A 124 6.42 -0.12 -5.58
N TRP A 125 6.84 -1.35 -5.88
CA TRP A 125 7.82 -1.60 -6.93
C TRP A 125 7.22 -1.37 -8.30
N ASP A 126 8.05 -0.93 -9.24
CA ASP A 126 7.71 -0.98 -10.65
C ASP A 126 7.75 -2.43 -11.18
N PRO A 127 7.19 -2.70 -12.38
CA PRO A 127 7.16 -4.05 -12.94
C PRO A 127 8.54 -4.66 -13.23
N THR A 128 9.59 -3.85 -13.42
CA THR A 128 10.95 -4.32 -13.65
C THR A 128 11.71 -4.59 -12.35
N GLY A 129 11.31 -3.95 -11.25
CA GLY A 129 12.01 -3.97 -9.97
C GLY A 129 13.20 -3.01 -9.89
N SER A 130 13.40 -2.14 -10.88
CA SER A 130 14.49 -1.15 -10.90
C SER A 130 14.12 0.12 -10.15
N TYR A 131 12.83 0.39 -10.01
CA TYR A 131 12.30 1.58 -9.35
C TYR A 131 11.39 1.20 -8.19
N LEU A 132 11.39 2.06 -7.19
CA LEU A 132 10.47 2.00 -6.07
C LEU A 132 9.72 3.33 -5.99
N ALA A 133 8.40 3.27 -5.84
CA ALA A 133 7.59 4.45 -5.60
C ALA A 133 7.12 4.48 -4.15
N SER A 134 7.06 5.67 -3.56
CA SER A 134 6.59 5.89 -2.20
C SER A 134 5.54 6.99 -2.12
N ALA A 135 4.54 6.82 -1.25
CA ALA A 135 3.52 7.81 -0.93
C ALA A 135 3.61 8.19 0.54
N SER A 136 3.59 9.49 0.83
CA SER A 136 3.78 10.01 2.19
C SER A 136 2.65 10.95 2.63
N PHE A 137 2.52 11.05 3.94
CA PHE A 137 1.61 12.00 4.58
C PHE A 137 2.07 13.45 4.45
N ASP A 138 3.26 13.74 3.93
CA ASP A 138 3.68 15.11 3.60
C ASP A 138 3.03 15.66 2.33
N GLY A 139 2.20 14.88 1.64
CA GLY A 139 1.56 15.29 0.38
C GLY A 139 2.42 14.99 -0.85
N VAL A 140 3.61 14.42 -0.66
CA VAL A 140 4.57 14.12 -1.71
C VAL A 140 4.61 12.61 -1.95
N SER A 141 4.66 12.23 -3.22
CA SER A 141 5.13 10.89 -3.61
C SER A 141 6.50 10.99 -4.25
N ALA A 142 7.29 9.92 -4.21
CA ALA A 142 8.63 9.93 -4.76
C ALA A 142 8.93 8.65 -5.54
N ILE A 143 9.74 8.80 -6.58
CA ILE A 143 10.31 7.71 -7.37
C ILE A 143 11.77 7.59 -7.01
N TRP A 144 12.16 6.39 -6.61
CA TRP A 144 13.52 6.03 -6.25
C TRP A 144 14.07 5.11 -7.33
N GLU A 145 15.27 5.39 -7.81
CA GLU A 145 15.97 4.56 -8.79
C GLU A 145 17.15 3.84 -8.12
N GLN A 146 17.36 2.58 -8.51
CA GLN A 146 18.56 1.85 -8.13
C GLN A 146 19.74 2.27 -9.03
N THR A 147 20.75 2.90 -8.44
CA THR A 147 21.98 3.30 -9.11
C THR A 147 22.81 2.10 -9.57
N LYS A 148 23.73 2.31 -10.53
CA LYS A 148 24.63 1.25 -11.05
C LYS A 148 25.58 0.71 -9.99
N GLU A 149 25.90 1.53 -8.99
CA GLU A 149 26.74 1.20 -7.85
C GLU A 149 25.97 0.38 -6.79
N GLY A 150 24.68 0.13 -7.01
CA GLY A 150 23.80 -0.65 -6.13
C GLY A 150 23.16 0.16 -5.01
N GLY A 151 23.43 1.46 -4.92
CA GLY A 151 22.71 2.40 -4.04
C GLY A 151 21.36 2.81 -4.61
N TRP A 152 20.68 3.72 -3.92
CA TRP A 152 19.36 4.23 -4.30
C TRP A 152 19.32 5.75 -4.18
N GLU A 153 18.72 6.40 -5.16
CA GLU A 153 18.57 7.86 -5.19
C GLU A 153 17.15 8.27 -5.57
N VAL A 154 16.79 9.51 -5.25
CA VAL A 154 15.50 10.08 -5.64
C VAL A 154 15.61 10.53 -7.09
N LEU A 155 14.85 9.89 -7.97
CA LEU A 155 14.74 10.26 -9.37
C LEU A 155 13.78 11.44 -9.55
N ALA A 156 12.62 11.37 -8.90
CA ALA A 156 11.57 12.37 -9.05
C ALA A 156 10.67 12.48 -7.81
N THR A 157 10.06 13.65 -7.64
CA THR A 157 8.99 13.91 -6.66
C THR A 157 7.71 14.27 -7.40
N LEU A 158 6.61 13.61 -7.03
CA LEU A 158 5.27 13.85 -7.56
C LEU A 158 4.50 14.68 -6.54
N GLU A 159 4.32 15.97 -6.84
CA GLU A 159 3.69 16.95 -5.98
C GLU A 159 2.42 17.53 -6.60
N GLY A 160 1.42 17.84 -5.77
CA GLY A 160 0.18 18.47 -6.23
C GLY A 160 -1.04 18.12 -5.38
N HIS A 161 -1.00 16.99 -4.66
CA HIS A 161 -2.00 16.66 -3.65
C HIS A 161 -2.02 17.69 -2.51
N GLU A 162 -3.21 18.12 -2.10
CA GLU A 162 -3.38 19.14 -1.06
C GLU A 162 -3.22 18.57 0.37
N ASN A 163 -3.32 17.23 0.50
CA ASN A 163 -3.31 16.52 1.78
C ASN A 163 -2.49 15.22 1.68
N GLU A 164 -2.53 14.42 2.75
CA GLU A 164 -1.79 13.16 2.84
C GLU A 164 -2.06 12.20 1.67
N VAL A 165 -0.99 11.78 0.97
CA VAL A 165 -1.06 10.71 -0.03
C VAL A 165 -1.15 9.36 0.68
N LYS A 166 -2.11 8.54 0.28
CA LYS A 166 -2.46 7.27 0.95
C LYS A 166 -1.96 6.04 0.24
N CYS A 167 -1.87 6.09 -1.08
CA CYS A 167 -1.44 4.97 -1.89
C CYS A 167 -0.76 5.47 -3.16
N ILE A 168 0.16 4.65 -3.66
CA ILE A 168 0.81 4.80 -4.96
C ILE A 168 0.86 3.42 -5.62
N ALA A 169 0.60 3.36 -6.92
CA ALA A 169 0.58 2.10 -7.67
C ALA A 169 1.08 2.29 -9.10
N TRP A 170 2.04 1.46 -9.50
CA TRP A 170 2.47 1.33 -10.88
C TRP A 170 1.47 0.54 -11.72
N SER A 171 1.25 0.99 -12.95
CA SER A 171 0.55 0.19 -13.95
C SER A 171 1.36 -1.08 -14.24
N PRO A 172 0.72 -2.19 -14.67
CA PRO A 172 1.42 -3.44 -14.95
C PRO A 172 2.47 -3.34 -16.06
N HIS A 173 2.34 -2.33 -16.94
CA HIS A 173 3.26 -2.09 -18.04
C HIS A 173 4.29 -0.99 -17.72
N GLY A 174 4.20 -0.36 -16.54
CA GLY A 174 5.15 0.64 -16.06
C GLY A 174 5.01 2.03 -16.68
N ASN A 175 4.05 2.22 -17.60
CA ASN A 175 3.83 3.49 -18.29
C ASN A 175 3.11 4.55 -17.45
N LEU A 176 2.33 4.13 -16.45
CA LEU A 176 1.57 5.05 -15.60
C LEU A 176 1.79 4.76 -14.13
N ILE A 177 1.76 5.81 -13.33
CA ILE A 177 1.71 5.75 -11.87
C ILE A 177 0.42 6.42 -11.43
N ALA A 178 -0.27 5.80 -10.47
CA ALA A 178 -1.46 6.39 -9.86
C ALA A 178 -1.19 6.69 -8.39
N THR A 179 -1.53 7.90 -7.94
CA THR A 179 -1.51 8.32 -6.52
C THR A 179 -2.90 8.69 -6.05
N CYS A 180 -3.22 8.44 -4.78
CA CYS A 180 -4.50 8.86 -4.21
C CYS A 180 -4.34 9.47 -2.83
N SER A 181 -5.25 10.37 -2.44
CA SER A 181 -5.05 11.22 -1.28
C SER A 181 -6.32 11.42 -0.45
N ARG A 182 -6.10 11.94 0.76
CA ARG A 182 -7.16 12.44 1.65
C ARG A 182 -7.93 13.61 1.05
N ASP A 183 -7.36 14.32 0.09
CA ASP A 183 -8.03 15.37 -0.69
C ASP A 183 -9.13 14.84 -1.64
N LYS A 184 -9.38 13.52 -1.64
CA LYS A 184 -10.44 12.83 -2.40
C LYS A 184 -10.13 12.66 -3.88
N SER A 185 -8.95 13.06 -4.32
CA SER A 185 -8.50 12.94 -5.70
C SER A 185 -7.60 11.73 -5.93
N ILE A 186 -7.49 11.36 -7.20
CA ILE A 186 -6.53 10.40 -7.72
C ILE A 186 -5.77 11.11 -8.83
N TRP A 187 -4.45 11.03 -8.85
CA TRP A 187 -3.62 11.64 -9.90
C TRP A 187 -2.93 10.54 -10.68
N LEU A 188 -2.86 10.72 -11.99
CA LEU A 188 -2.14 9.85 -12.91
C LEU A 188 -0.92 10.57 -13.44
N TRP A 189 0.20 9.86 -13.44
CA TRP A 189 1.51 10.36 -13.81
C TRP A 189 2.12 9.49 -14.88
N GLU A 190 2.78 10.12 -15.84
CA GLU A 190 3.55 9.47 -16.89
C GLU A 190 4.99 10.00 -16.88
N ALA A 191 5.95 9.15 -17.24
CA ALA A 191 7.34 9.56 -17.38
C ALA A 191 7.55 10.25 -18.73
N GLU A 192 8.16 11.42 -18.71
CA GLU A 192 8.53 12.20 -19.88
C GLU A 192 9.88 11.75 -20.46
N ALA A 193 10.18 12.21 -21.67
CA ALA A 193 11.40 11.81 -22.39
C ALA A 193 12.72 12.21 -21.69
N ASP A 194 12.67 13.22 -20.82
CA ASP A 194 13.80 13.68 -20.02
C ASP A 194 13.94 12.96 -18.67
N GLY A 195 13.03 12.03 -18.36
CA GLY A 195 13.00 11.27 -17.11
C GLY A 195 12.23 11.96 -15.98
N GLU A 196 11.66 13.15 -16.22
CA GLU A 196 10.71 13.77 -15.29
C GLU A 196 9.34 13.06 -15.35
N TYR A 197 8.47 13.38 -14.40
CA TYR A 197 7.11 12.84 -14.36
C TYR A 197 6.09 13.96 -14.46
N ALA A 198 5.20 13.87 -15.43
CA ALA A 198 4.11 14.82 -15.63
C ALA A 198 2.80 14.24 -15.13
N CYS A 199 1.96 15.09 -14.54
CA CYS A 199 0.57 14.74 -14.24
C CYS A 199 -0.24 14.78 -15.54
N VAL A 200 -0.72 13.62 -15.99
CA VAL A 200 -1.51 13.50 -17.22
C VAL A 200 -3.01 13.54 -16.96
N SER A 201 -3.47 13.25 -15.74
CA SER A 201 -4.88 13.34 -15.39
C SER A 201 -5.12 13.46 -13.88
N VAL A 202 -6.20 14.15 -13.52
CA VAL A 202 -6.69 14.24 -12.13
C VAL A 202 -8.13 13.75 -12.07
N LEU A 203 -8.36 12.64 -11.39
CA LEU A 203 -9.65 11.98 -11.31
C LEU A 203 -10.40 12.45 -10.07
N HIS A 204 -11.56 13.04 -10.30
CA HIS A 204 -12.52 13.42 -9.26
C HIS A 204 -13.77 12.53 -9.33
N GLY A 205 -14.30 12.16 -8.17
CA GLY A 205 -15.54 11.39 -8.09
C GLY A 205 -15.79 10.79 -6.72
N HIS A 206 -14.73 10.44 -5.98
CA HIS A 206 -14.89 10.08 -4.58
C HIS A 206 -15.32 11.29 -3.74
N SER A 207 -16.22 11.06 -2.78
CA SER A 207 -16.74 12.12 -1.90
C SER A 207 -15.92 12.29 -0.61
N GLN A 208 -15.04 11.32 -0.34
CA GLN A 208 -14.20 11.23 0.85
C GLN A 208 -12.80 10.67 0.50
N ASP A 209 -11.91 10.70 1.48
CA ASP A 209 -10.52 10.21 1.45
C ASP A 209 -10.34 8.89 0.68
N VAL A 210 -9.51 8.91 -0.36
CA VAL A 210 -9.21 7.72 -1.17
C VAL A 210 -8.07 6.95 -0.51
N LYS A 211 -8.33 5.70 -0.13
CA LYS A 211 -7.44 4.91 0.72
C LYS A 211 -6.44 4.06 -0.04
N PHE A 212 -6.84 3.57 -1.21
CA PHE A 212 -6.08 2.55 -1.91
C PHE A 212 -6.32 2.57 -3.41
N LEU A 213 -5.30 2.17 -4.16
CA LEU A 213 -5.32 2.03 -5.60
C LEU A 213 -4.83 0.63 -6.00
N LYS A 214 -5.47 0.06 -7.01
CA LYS A 214 -4.99 -1.17 -7.65
C LYS A 214 -5.24 -1.14 -9.14
N TRP A 215 -4.17 -1.26 -9.91
CA TRP A 215 -4.29 -1.50 -11.33
C TRP A 215 -4.83 -2.90 -11.61
N HIS A 216 -5.75 -2.98 -12.55
CA HIS A 216 -6.17 -4.25 -13.13
C HIS A 216 -4.99 -4.88 -13.88
N PRO A 217 -4.82 -6.22 -13.87
CA PRO A 217 -3.69 -6.88 -14.54
C PRO A 217 -3.54 -6.61 -16.03
N SER A 218 -4.60 -6.16 -16.72
CA SER A 218 -4.52 -5.77 -18.13
C SER A 218 -3.88 -4.38 -18.34
N GLY A 219 -3.77 -3.55 -17.30
CA GLY A 219 -3.37 -2.15 -17.37
C GLY A 219 -4.46 -1.18 -17.83
N LYS A 220 -5.62 -1.68 -18.30
CA LYS A 220 -6.70 -0.84 -18.86
C LYS A 220 -7.59 -0.17 -17.81
N TYR A 221 -7.60 -0.70 -16.59
CA TYR A 221 -8.50 -0.23 -15.54
C TYR A 221 -7.72 0.07 -14.27
N LEU A 222 -8.07 1.16 -13.61
CA LEU A 222 -7.63 1.48 -12.27
C LEU A 222 -8.80 1.33 -11.30
N PHE A 223 -8.57 0.66 -10.18
CA PHE A 223 -9.55 0.54 -9.10
C PHE A 223 -9.12 1.42 -7.93
N SER A 224 -10.07 2.15 -7.36
CA SER A 224 -9.85 2.96 -6.15
C SER A 224 -10.82 2.57 -5.05
N CYS A 225 -10.32 2.46 -3.82
CA CYS A 225 -11.11 2.21 -2.61
C CYS A 225 -11.12 3.46 -1.74
N SER A 226 -12.26 3.82 -1.15
CA SER A 226 -12.41 5.08 -0.42
C SER A 226 -13.16 4.94 0.91
N TYR A 227 -12.95 5.96 1.75
CA TYR A 227 -13.73 6.24 2.95
C TYR A 227 -15.21 6.51 2.67
N ASP A 228 -15.60 6.78 1.43
CA ASP A 228 -17.02 6.91 1.05
C ASP A 228 -17.75 5.56 0.86
N ASN A 229 -17.12 4.48 1.31
CA ASN A 229 -17.61 3.11 1.27
C ASN A 229 -17.75 2.52 -0.15
N THR A 230 -17.22 3.21 -1.17
CA THR A 230 -17.29 2.75 -2.56
C THR A 230 -15.94 2.28 -3.09
N ILE A 231 -16.03 1.43 -4.10
CA ILE A 231 -14.93 1.17 -5.03
C ILE A 231 -15.31 1.79 -6.36
N ARG A 232 -14.39 2.52 -7.00
CA ARG A 232 -14.58 3.04 -8.35
C ARG A 232 -13.63 2.36 -9.34
N ILE A 233 -14.12 2.15 -10.55
CA ILE A 233 -13.37 1.61 -11.68
C ILE A 233 -13.21 2.74 -12.68
N TRP A 234 -11.96 3.03 -13.05
CA TRP A 234 -11.58 4.08 -13.97
C TRP A 234 -10.98 3.49 -15.24
N THR A 235 -11.22 4.13 -16.37
CA THR A 235 -10.68 3.78 -17.68
C THR A 235 -10.43 5.05 -18.48
N GLU A 236 -9.48 5.00 -19.41
CA GLU A 236 -9.34 6.00 -20.47
C GLU A 236 -10.49 5.86 -21.48
N ASP A 237 -11.05 6.99 -21.91
CA ASP A 237 -12.06 7.09 -22.95
C ASP A 237 -11.37 7.06 -24.32
N PRO A 238 -11.67 6.08 -25.19
CA PRO A 238 -11.02 5.97 -26.50
C PRO A 238 -11.30 7.13 -27.48
N SER A 239 -12.21 8.05 -27.15
CA SER A 239 -12.62 9.13 -28.05
C SER A 239 -11.86 10.43 -27.87
N ASP A 240 -11.35 10.71 -26.68
CA ASP A 240 -10.62 11.94 -26.33
C ASP A 240 -9.43 11.74 -25.39
N ASP A 241 -9.06 10.50 -25.08
CA ASP A 241 -7.95 10.11 -24.18
C ASP A 241 -8.11 10.63 -22.73
N ASP A 242 -9.32 11.05 -22.34
CA ASP A 242 -9.63 11.46 -20.97
C ASP A 242 -9.97 10.26 -20.09
N TRP A 243 -9.64 10.34 -18.79
CA TRP A 243 -9.99 9.30 -17.84
C TRP A 243 -11.38 9.50 -17.24
N ILE A 244 -12.21 8.46 -17.32
CA ILE A 244 -13.60 8.45 -16.84
C ILE A 244 -13.84 7.40 -15.75
N CYS A 245 -14.83 7.67 -14.89
CA CYS A 245 -15.35 6.69 -13.94
C CYS A 245 -16.32 5.74 -14.64
N LEU A 246 -15.85 4.57 -15.05
CA LEU A 246 -16.65 3.54 -15.71
C LEU A 246 -17.75 2.97 -14.80
N GLN A 247 -17.42 2.69 -13.54
CA GLN A 247 -18.35 2.04 -12.63
C GLN A 247 -18.10 2.41 -11.16
N VAL A 248 -19.19 2.46 -10.38
CA VAL A 248 -19.15 2.59 -8.92
C VAL A 248 -19.75 1.32 -8.29
N LEU A 249 -19.02 0.73 -7.35
CA LEU A 249 -19.45 -0.44 -6.60
C LEU A 249 -19.72 -0.03 -5.15
N SER A 250 -20.97 -0.19 -4.71
CA SER A 250 -21.46 0.32 -3.42
C SER A 250 -22.06 -0.77 -2.54
N ALA A 251 -21.29 -1.84 -2.31
CA ALA A 251 -21.72 -2.98 -1.49
C ALA A 251 -21.23 -2.91 -0.02
N HIS A 252 -20.20 -2.11 0.27
CA HIS A 252 -19.66 -1.94 1.61
C HIS A 252 -20.47 -0.90 2.39
N ASN A 253 -20.64 -1.13 3.70
CA ASN A 253 -21.35 -0.22 4.60
C ASN A 253 -20.39 0.65 5.44
N SER A 254 -19.10 0.53 5.20
CA SER A 254 -18.03 1.31 5.84
C SER A 254 -16.84 1.45 4.88
N THR A 255 -15.79 2.12 5.33
CA THR A 255 -14.60 2.42 4.55
C THR A 255 -14.05 1.18 3.86
N VAL A 256 -13.77 1.30 2.57
CA VAL A 256 -13.02 0.28 1.84
C VAL A 256 -11.55 0.63 1.94
N TRP A 257 -10.79 -0.15 2.69
CA TRP A 257 -9.39 0.07 3.00
C TRP A 257 -8.46 -0.45 1.91
N GLN A 258 -8.77 -1.60 1.32
CA GLN A 258 -7.88 -2.26 0.38
C GLN A 258 -8.63 -3.24 -0.53
N MET A 259 -7.97 -3.63 -1.62
CA MET A 259 -8.41 -4.75 -2.44
C MET A 259 -7.26 -5.56 -3.02
N ALA A 260 -7.57 -6.78 -3.46
CA ALA A 260 -6.64 -7.64 -4.17
C ALA A 260 -7.35 -8.47 -5.25
N PHE A 261 -6.75 -8.53 -6.44
CA PHE A 261 -7.18 -9.47 -7.49
C PHE A 261 -6.77 -10.89 -7.16
N HIS A 262 -7.63 -11.84 -7.50
CA HIS A 262 -7.26 -13.25 -7.44
C HIS A 262 -6.21 -13.56 -8.51
N PRO A 263 -5.04 -14.14 -8.16
CA PRO A 263 -3.89 -14.21 -9.06
C PRO A 263 -4.15 -15.04 -10.33
N LYS A 264 -5.04 -16.04 -10.26
CA LYS A 264 -5.40 -16.88 -11.42
C LYS A 264 -6.67 -16.42 -12.14
N SER A 265 -7.33 -15.34 -11.71
CA SER A 265 -8.60 -14.90 -12.31
C SER A 265 -8.41 -13.99 -13.52
N LYS A 266 -7.18 -13.60 -13.86
CA LYS A 266 -6.88 -12.57 -14.86
C LYS A 266 -7.62 -11.25 -14.59
N GLY A 267 -7.87 -10.96 -13.31
CA GLY A 267 -8.57 -9.75 -12.87
C GLY A 267 -10.10 -9.86 -12.82
N ASN A 268 -10.69 -10.98 -13.22
CA ASN A 268 -12.16 -11.18 -13.19
C ASN A 268 -12.75 -11.35 -11.78
N LYS A 269 -11.90 -11.56 -10.78
CA LYS A 269 -12.30 -11.71 -9.38
C LYS A 269 -11.33 -10.94 -8.52
N PHE A 270 -11.86 -10.18 -7.58
CA PHE A 270 -11.11 -9.50 -6.53
C PHE A 270 -11.84 -9.65 -5.20
N VAL A 271 -11.11 -9.37 -4.13
CA VAL A 271 -11.63 -9.22 -2.77
C VAL A 271 -11.38 -7.79 -2.32
N SER A 272 -12.25 -7.26 -1.45
CA SER A 272 -12.08 -5.95 -0.83
C SER A 272 -12.50 -6.01 0.63
N CYS A 273 -11.91 -5.13 1.44
CA CYS A 273 -12.14 -5.02 2.88
C CYS A 273 -12.10 -3.57 3.32
#